data_AF-A0A660T916-F1
#
_entry.id   AF-A0A660T916-F1
#
_cell.length_a   1.000
_cell.length_b   1.000
_cell.length_c   1.000
_cell.angle_alpha   90.00
_cell.angle_beta   90.00
_cell.angle_gamma   90.00
#
_symmetry.space_group_name_H-M   'P 1'
#
loop_
_entity.id
_entity.type
_entity.pdbx_description
1 polymer ?
#
loop_
_entity_poly.entity_id
_entity_poly.type
_entity_poly.pdbx_seq_one_letter_code
_entity_poly.pdbx_strand_id
1 'polypeptide(L)'
;GEPAGIVVGLPDFNELFKGLNGKLSVRMLYRLFFKRKTIHRARVLIFGVSQKHRNKGVDINLMYELYRNSYNLHITEMEGSTIGEENYPMWRAVAQIGGEIYKQYQFYQLKI
;
A
#
# COMPACT_ATOMS: atom_id res chain seq x y z
N GLY A 1 -15.56 -20.17 -12.01
CA GLY A 1 -15.52 -18.72 -11.75
C GLY A 1 -14.38 -18.10 -12.52
N GLU A 2 -14.49 -16.80 -12.87
CA GLU A 2 -13.37 -16.03 -13.46
C GLU A 2 -12.76 -15.10 -12.40
N PRO A 3 -11.46 -14.76 -12.49
CA PRO A 3 -10.82 -13.85 -11.53
C PRO A 3 -11.47 -12.46 -11.53
N ALA A 4 -11.98 -12.02 -10.38
CA ALA A 4 -12.66 -10.73 -10.24
C ALA A 4 -11.67 -9.57 -10.01
N GLY A 5 -10.57 -9.82 -9.31
CA GLY A 5 -9.54 -8.83 -8.99
C GLY A 5 -8.40 -9.42 -8.17
N ILE A 6 -7.41 -8.58 -7.86
CA ILE A 6 -6.24 -8.92 -7.07
C ILE A 6 -5.87 -7.76 -6.16
N VAL A 7 -5.38 -8.09 -4.98
CA VAL A 7 -4.70 -7.15 -4.08
C VAL A 7 -3.47 -7.84 -3.49
N VAL A 8 -2.34 -7.12 -3.47
CA VAL A 8 -1.08 -7.61 -2.89
C VAL A 8 -0.49 -6.51 -2.04
N GLY A 9 -0.27 -6.81 -0.76
CA GLY A 9 0.42 -5.96 0.20
C GLY A 9 1.64 -6.66 0.78
N LEU A 10 2.69 -5.90 1.07
CA LEU A 10 3.87 -6.35 1.81
C LEU A 10 4.12 -5.44 3.01
N PRO A 11 4.74 -5.95 4.10
CA PRO A 11 5.22 -5.09 5.18
C PRO A 11 6.12 -3.96 4.64
N ASP A 12 5.94 -2.74 5.15
CA ASP A 12 6.74 -1.59 4.74
C ASP A 12 8.13 -1.63 5.38
N PHE A 13 9.05 -2.31 4.72
CA PHE A 13 10.44 -2.41 5.16
C PHE A 13 11.17 -1.06 5.24
N ASN A 14 10.62 0.02 4.69
CA ASN A 14 11.22 1.35 4.85
C ASN A 14 11.27 1.78 6.32
N GLU A 15 10.33 1.30 7.15
CA GLU A 15 10.39 1.52 8.60
C GLU A 15 11.70 1.00 9.21
N LEU A 16 12.14 -0.19 8.80
CA LEU A 16 13.38 -0.79 9.28
C LEU A 16 14.62 -0.08 8.74
N PHE A 17 14.56 0.34 7.48
CA PHE A 17 15.71 0.88 6.77
C PHE A 17 15.87 2.39 6.91
N LYS A 18 14.91 3.06 7.57
CA LYS A 18 14.99 4.48 7.88
C LYS A 18 16.30 4.81 8.62
N GLY A 19 17.00 5.82 8.13
CA GLY A 19 18.28 6.29 8.66
C GLY A 19 19.50 5.45 8.28
N LEU A 20 19.37 4.43 7.42
CA LEU A 20 20.52 3.67 6.90
C LEU A 20 21.15 4.32 5.64
N ASN A 21 20.49 5.32 5.05
CA ASN A 21 20.97 6.06 3.88
C ASN A 21 21.45 5.16 2.73
N GLY A 22 20.71 4.08 2.45
CA GLY A 22 21.01 3.14 1.36
C GLY A 22 22.22 2.22 1.60
N LYS A 23 22.86 2.24 2.77
CA LYS A 23 24.05 1.43 3.05
C LYS A 23 23.70 -0.02 3.36
N LEU A 24 24.18 -0.95 2.54
CA LEU A 24 24.12 -2.38 2.78
C LEU A 24 25.11 -2.76 3.89
N SER A 25 24.65 -2.73 5.14
CA SER A 25 25.50 -2.91 6.34
C SER A 25 25.05 -4.09 7.19
N VAL A 26 25.92 -4.60 8.06
CA VAL A 26 25.56 -5.62 9.07
C VAL A 26 24.37 -5.15 9.93
N ARG A 27 24.28 -3.84 10.21
CA ARG A 27 23.15 -3.22 10.89
C ARG A 27 21.82 -3.38 10.13
N MET A 28 21.84 -3.26 8.79
CA MET A 28 20.68 -3.49 7.95
C MET A 28 20.21 -4.95 8.05
N LEU A 29 21.14 -5.90 7.91
CA LEU A 29 20.84 -7.33 8.03
C LEU A 29 20.27 -7.67 9.41
N TYR A 30 20.88 -7.15 10.47
CA TYR A 30 20.37 -7.31 11.83
C TYR A 30 18.93 -6.82 11.98
N ARG A 31 18.61 -5.61 11.48
CA ARG A 31 17.23 -5.10 11.51
C ARG A 31 16.28 -5.98 10.68
N LEU A 32 16.71 -6.43 9.51
CA LEU A 32 15.88 -7.28 8.66
C LEU A 32 15.53 -8.62 9.33
N PHE A 33 16.50 -9.33 9.89
CA PHE A 33 16.26 -10.66 10.46
C PHE A 33 15.56 -10.60 11.83
N PHE A 34 15.92 -9.63 12.68
CA PHE A 34 15.46 -9.59 14.08
C PHE A 34 14.36 -8.57 14.35
N LYS A 35 14.20 -7.55 13.50
CA LYS A 35 13.22 -6.47 13.71
C LYS A 35 12.09 -6.46 12.69
N ARG A 36 12.06 -7.34 11.67
CA ARG A 36 10.93 -7.40 10.71
C ARG A 36 9.53 -7.54 11.31
N LYS A 37 9.41 -8.17 12.49
CA LYS A 37 8.13 -8.32 13.19
C LYS A 37 7.65 -7.05 13.90
N THR A 38 8.46 -5.98 13.91
CA THR A 38 8.08 -4.69 14.51
C THR A 38 7.50 -3.72 13.47
N ILE A 39 7.39 -4.13 12.21
CA ILE A 39 6.76 -3.33 11.16
C ILE A 39 5.25 -3.30 11.44
N HIS A 40 4.67 -2.11 11.46
CA HIS A 40 3.24 -1.90 11.74
C HIS A 40 2.46 -1.38 10.53
N ARG A 41 3.16 -0.98 9.46
CA ARG A 41 2.55 -0.57 8.20
C ARG A 41 2.79 -1.60 7.09
N ALA A 42 1.80 -1.81 6.25
CA ALA A 42 1.96 -2.48 4.95
C ALA A 42 1.86 -1.49 3.81
N ARG A 43 2.55 -1.79 2.71
CA ARG A 43 2.39 -1.11 1.43
C ARG A 43 1.59 -2.00 0.48
N VAL A 44 0.51 -1.47 -0.06
CA VAL A 44 -0.24 -2.07 -1.17
C VAL A 44 0.55 -1.81 -2.45
N LEU A 45 1.02 -2.90 -3.08
CA LEU A 45 1.85 -2.85 -4.27
C LEU A 45 1.04 -3.05 -5.54
N ILE A 46 0.08 -3.96 -5.49
CA ILE A 46 -0.76 -4.32 -6.62
C ILE A 46 -2.20 -4.27 -6.15
N PHE A 47 -3.03 -3.57 -6.89
CA PHE A 47 -4.46 -3.56 -6.66
C PHE A 47 -5.17 -3.37 -8.01
N GLY A 48 -6.17 -4.21 -8.27
CA GLY A 48 -6.93 -4.11 -9.49
C GLY A 48 -8.18 -4.97 -9.49
N VAL A 49 -9.25 -4.41 -10.05
CA VAL A 49 -10.52 -5.11 -10.28
C VAL A 49 -10.76 -5.17 -11.78
N SER A 50 -11.07 -6.37 -12.28
CA SER A 50 -11.45 -6.60 -13.67
C SER A 50 -12.64 -5.73 -14.04
N GLN A 51 -12.69 -5.23 -15.28
CA GLN A 51 -13.71 -4.26 -15.70
C GLN A 51 -15.15 -4.77 -15.47
N LYS A 52 -15.39 -6.06 -15.73
CA LYS A 52 -16.69 -6.73 -15.51
C LYS A 52 -17.18 -6.72 -14.05
N HIS A 53 -16.27 -6.50 -13.10
CA HIS A 53 -16.52 -6.60 -11.66
C HIS A 53 -16.39 -5.26 -10.92
N ARG A 54 -16.16 -4.15 -11.64
CA ARG A 54 -16.12 -2.80 -11.05
C ARG A 54 -17.51 -2.36 -10.58
N ASN A 55 -17.54 -1.46 -9.59
CA ASN A 55 -18.76 -0.92 -8.98
C ASN A 55 -19.69 -1.98 -8.33
N LYS A 56 -19.16 -3.17 -8.01
CA LYS A 56 -19.88 -4.26 -7.33
C LYS A 56 -19.36 -4.50 -5.90
N GLY A 57 -18.52 -3.62 -5.36
CA GLY A 57 -17.90 -3.74 -4.03
C GLY A 57 -16.73 -4.74 -3.95
N VAL A 58 -16.24 -5.24 -5.08
CA VAL A 58 -15.10 -6.18 -5.13
C VAL A 58 -13.81 -5.53 -4.65
N ASP A 59 -13.60 -4.26 -5.00
CA ASP A 59 -12.52 -3.40 -4.53
C ASP A 59 -12.47 -3.31 -2.99
N ILE A 60 -13.61 -2.98 -2.38
CA ILE A 60 -13.74 -2.86 -0.92
C ILE A 60 -13.48 -4.20 -0.24
N ASN A 61 -14.07 -5.28 -0.78
CA ASN A 61 -13.90 -6.62 -0.22
C ASN A 61 -12.43 -7.08 -0.27
N LEU A 62 -11.73 -6.86 -1.40
CA LEU A 62 -10.31 -7.17 -1.51
C LEU A 62 -9.48 -6.41 -0.48
N MET A 63 -9.69 -5.09 -0.33
CA MET A 63 -8.97 -4.28 0.66
C MET A 63 -9.26 -4.72 2.09
N TYR A 64 -10.52 -5.05 2.40
CA TYR A 64 -10.93 -5.55 3.71
C TYR A 64 -10.26 -6.88 4.04
N GLU A 65 -10.25 -7.84 3.10
CA GLU A 65 -9.58 -9.13 3.32
C GLU A 65 -8.06 -8.97 3.44
N LEU A 66 -7.44 -8.04 2.70
CA LEU A 66 -6.03 -7.72 2.89
C LEU A 66 -5.77 -7.21 4.32
N TYR A 67 -6.58 -6.26 4.80
CA TYR A 67 -6.46 -5.70 6.14
C TYR A 67 -6.68 -6.75 7.23
N ARG A 68 -7.73 -7.55 7.08
CA ARG A 68 -8.06 -8.61 8.02
C ARG A 68 -6.93 -9.65 8.12
N ASN A 69 -6.34 -10.03 6.99
CA ASN A 69 -5.21 -10.96 6.96
C ASN A 69 -3.92 -10.33 7.52
N SER A 70 -3.75 -9.02 7.43
CA SER A 70 -2.58 -8.32 7.94
C SER A 70 -2.59 -8.15 9.47
N TYR A 71 -3.76 -8.26 10.12
CA TYR A 71 -3.90 -8.17 11.58
C TYR A 71 -3.03 -9.20 12.32
N ASN A 72 -2.96 -10.44 11.82
CA ASN A 72 -2.10 -11.49 12.38
C ASN A 72 -0.59 -11.19 12.27
N LEU A 73 -0.23 -10.18 11.48
CA LEU A 73 1.15 -9.74 11.26
C LEU A 73 1.50 -8.46 12.04
N HIS A 74 0.64 -8.01 12.97
CA HIS A 74 0.79 -6.75 13.72
C HIS A 74 0.76 -5.51 12.83
N ILE A 75 0.16 -5.61 11.64
CA ILE A 75 -0.02 -4.48 10.74
C ILE A 75 -1.30 -3.74 11.15
N THR A 76 -1.19 -2.46 11.44
CA THR A 76 -2.28 -1.57 11.82
C THR A 76 -2.61 -0.55 10.73
N GLU A 77 -1.67 -0.30 9.81
CA GLU A 77 -1.78 0.71 8.76
C GLU A 77 -1.51 0.11 7.37
N MET A 78 -2.19 0.65 6.34
CA MET A 78 -1.93 0.30 4.94
C MET A 78 -1.69 1.56 4.10
N GLU A 79 -0.62 1.56 3.31
CA GLU A 79 -0.20 2.65 2.43
C GLU A 79 -0.49 2.27 0.98
N GLY A 80 -1.26 3.12 0.27
CA GLY A 80 -1.85 2.83 -1.03
C GLY A 80 -0.96 3.13 -2.26
N SER A 81 0.32 3.45 -2.06
CA SER A 81 1.21 4.01 -3.07
C SER A 81 0.70 5.35 -3.66
N THR A 82 1.46 5.94 -4.58
CA THR A 82 1.04 7.15 -5.27
C THR A 82 -0.12 6.85 -6.22
N ILE A 83 -1.22 7.56 -6.05
CA ILE A 83 -2.39 7.52 -6.95
C ILE A 83 -2.28 8.71 -7.92
N GLY A 84 -2.43 8.45 -9.22
CA GLY A 84 -2.48 9.49 -10.24
C GLY A 84 -3.64 10.47 -9.99
N GLU A 85 -3.44 11.76 -10.30
CA GLU A 85 -4.42 12.82 -10.03
C GLU A 85 -5.76 12.55 -10.75
N GLU A 86 -5.69 11.97 -11.94
CA GLU A 86 -6.82 11.62 -12.80
C GLU A 86 -7.50 10.29 -12.44
N ASN A 87 -6.95 9.52 -11.49
CA ASN A 87 -7.49 8.21 -11.11
C ASN A 87 -8.61 8.34 -10.06
N TYR A 88 -9.67 9.05 -10.41
CA TYR A 88 -10.85 9.25 -9.55
C TYR A 88 -11.49 7.96 -9.01
N PRO A 89 -11.53 6.82 -9.74
CA PRO A 89 -12.00 5.57 -9.17
C PRO A 89 -11.18 5.12 -7.96
N MET A 90 -9.85 5.24 -8.02
CA MET A 90 -8.98 4.88 -6.91
C MET A 90 -9.11 5.83 -5.72
N TRP A 91 -9.20 7.15 -5.99
CA TRP A 91 -9.46 8.14 -4.95
C TRP A 91 -10.75 7.83 -4.17
N ARG A 92 -11.83 7.47 -4.88
CA ARG A 92 -13.09 7.08 -4.25
C ARG A 92 -12.95 5.78 -3.45
N ALA A 93 -12.26 4.77 -3.98
CA ALA A 93 -12.03 3.52 -3.26
C ALA A 93 -11.28 3.75 -1.94
N VAL A 94 -10.23 4.59 -1.95
CA VAL A 94 -9.47 4.95 -0.74
C VAL A 94 -10.32 5.73 0.26
N ALA A 95 -11.10 6.71 -0.20
CA ALA A 95 -11.99 7.47 0.68
C ALA A 95 -13.07 6.59 1.33
N GLN A 96 -13.63 5.63 0.58
CA GLN A 96 -14.66 4.71 1.07
C GLN A 96 -14.16 3.77 2.17
N ILE A 97 -12.87 3.44 2.19
CA ILE A 97 -12.25 2.61 3.23
C ILE A 97 -11.65 3.45 4.37
N GLY A 98 -11.89 4.77 4.39
CA GLY A 98 -11.40 5.68 5.44
C GLY A 98 -9.93 6.07 5.31
N GLY A 99 -9.34 5.96 4.12
CA GLY A 99 -7.95 6.34 3.89
C GLY A 99 -7.72 7.84 3.95
N GLU A 100 -6.56 8.24 4.46
CA GLU A 100 -6.14 9.63 4.59
C GLU A 100 -5.03 9.99 3.60
N ILE A 101 -5.07 11.21 3.06
CA ILE A 101 -4.02 11.73 2.17
C ILE A 101 -2.86 12.25 3.01
N TYR A 102 -1.80 11.45 3.13
CA TYR A 102 -0.61 11.85 3.90
C TYR A 102 0.40 12.68 3.09
N LYS A 103 0.40 12.55 1.75
CA LYS A 103 1.31 13.26 0.87
C LYS A 103 0.71 13.48 -0.52
N GLN A 104 0.85 14.69 -1.04
CA GLN A 104 0.44 15.06 -2.40
C GLN A 104 1.65 15.53 -3.20
N TYR A 105 1.77 15.02 -4.42
CA TYR A 105 2.74 15.48 -5.42
C TYR A 105 1.96 16.15 -6.54
N GLN A 106 2.50 17.24 -7.07
CA GLN A 106 1.91 17.95 -8.21
C GLN A 106 2.99 18.15 -9.26
N PHE A 107 2.65 17.87 -10.51
CA PHE A 107 3.57 18.07 -11.64
C PHE A 107 3.40 19.47 -12.20
N TYR A 108 4.51 20.20 -12.32
CA TYR A 108 4.55 21.53 -12.91
C TYR A 108 5.38 21.50 -14.19
N GLN A 109 4.84 22.06 -15.26
CA GLN A 109 5.59 22.26 -16.50
C GLN A 109 6.35 23.58 -16.42
N LEU A 110 7.68 23.51 -16.48
CA LEU A 110 8.51 24.70 -16.65
C LEU A 110 8.33 25.23 -18.07
N LYS A 111 8.05 26.53 -18.20
CA LYS A 111 8.14 27.23 -19.49
C LYS A 111 9.62 27.39 -19.80
N ILE A 112 10.14 26.55 -20.69
CA ILE A 112 11.46 26.69 -21.32
C ILE A 112 11.26 27.45 -22.63
#